data_AF-A0A1L7VRQ6-F1
#
_entry.id   AF-A0A1L7VRQ6-F1
#
_cell.length_a   1.000
_cell.length_b   1.000
_cell.length_c   1.000
_cell.angle_alpha   90.00
_cell.angle_beta   90.00
_cell.angle_gamma   90.00
#
_symmetry.space_group_name_H-M   'P 1'
#
loop_
_entity.id
_entity.type
_entity.pdbx_description
1 polymer ?
#
loop_
_entity_poly.entity_id
_entity_poly.type
_entity_poly.pdbx_seq_one_letter_code
_entity_poly.pdbx_strand_id
1 'polypeptide(L)'
;MLVSLTVGKVDAGVTVLLTPDKRLIEFPSILLPPNISSGSIVDINVSQNATKEAAADRAFRALQDSIYNSFGASEPTTPVLRCRNATQTSVVLEWDPIQLATADLISLSLYRNGQKAGNIPRPLQMHSTKISGLAVDTEYTFHLVLRTSAGTFISERVSVRTHKMTDLRGITITTGILPSAVKDSLTNAVERIGAKIVDGVRIDTTHFVTTEGRGQQWEKAVESNIPVVRPEWVEACEKSGRILGVTKFYLDAMKPGPPAEEASPPPPPEKGEKSLPVPPAHNGEQASPSEEKLDEKVKEKEEEDAQRNGGKQSSSDSSTESGEEEVEVEQKTKTSPQEEQKVRFEDKEEQKVALRPANNGESSKTEHDDKQEASDDDAEDESNAKTAPTPDGASFQEVEL
;
A
#
# COMPACT_ATOMS: atom_id res chain seq x y z
N MET A 1 -24.85 -26.09 50.90
CA MET A 1 -24.23 -26.11 52.24
C MET A 1 -24.86 -24.97 53.00
N LEU A 2 -25.63 -25.26 54.04
CA LEU A 2 -26.24 -24.25 54.89
C LEU A 2 -25.29 -23.93 56.05
N VAL A 3 -25.03 -22.65 56.31
CA VAL A 3 -24.21 -22.19 57.43
C VAL A 3 -24.89 -21.01 58.11
N SER A 4 -25.23 -21.17 59.38
CA SER A 4 -25.71 -20.08 60.25
C SER A 4 -24.53 -19.26 60.75
N LEU A 5 -24.58 -17.94 60.52
CA LEU A 5 -23.52 -16.99 60.86
C LEU A 5 -24.07 -15.86 61.75
N THR A 6 -23.34 -15.48 62.78
CA THR A 6 -23.72 -14.34 63.64
C THR A 6 -23.14 -13.05 63.07
N VAL A 7 -23.97 -12.03 62.91
CA VAL A 7 -23.55 -10.69 62.53
C VAL A 7 -22.81 -10.05 63.69
N GLY A 8 -21.53 -9.74 63.49
CA GLY A 8 -20.72 -8.92 64.38
C GLY A 8 -20.97 -7.44 64.10
N LYS A 9 -19.94 -6.74 63.59
CA LYS A 9 -20.05 -5.33 63.23
C LYS A 9 -20.71 -5.14 61.87
N VAL A 10 -21.67 -4.23 61.78
CA VAL A 10 -22.28 -3.77 60.52
C VAL A 10 -21.75 -2.37 60.21
N ASP A 11 -21.03 -2.20 59.10
CA ASP A 11 -20.69 -0.90 58.53
C ASP A 11 -21.40 -0.71 57.17
N ALA A 12 -21.43 0.53 56.66
CA ALA A 12 -22.17 0.90 55.46
C ALA A 12 -21.71 0.20 54.16
N GLY A 13 -20.50 -0.35 54.11
CA GLY A 13 -19.98 -1.10 52.96
C GLY A 13 -19.75 -2.59 53.23
N VAL A 14 -19.21 -2.94 54.40
CA VAL A 14 -18.84 -4.31 54.79
C VAL A 14 -19.46 -4.64 56.15
N THR A 15 -19.93 -5.87 56.29
CA THR A 15 -20.40 -6.46 57.53
C THR A 15 -19.51 -7.63 57.91
N VAL A 16 -19.15 -7.70 59.18
CA VAL A 16 -18.38 -8.81 59.75
C VAL A 16 -19.34 -9.92 60.17
N LEU A 17 -19.21 -11.09 59.55
CA LEU A 17 -19.93 -12.31 59.92
C LEU A 17 -19.00 -13.24 60.70
N LEU A 18 -19.54 -13.88 61.74
CA LEU A 18 -18.81 -14.77 62.64
C LEU A 18 -19.38 -16.19 62.58
N THR A 19 -18.52 -17.16 62.32
CA THR A 19 -18.88 -18.60 62.34
C THR A 19 -18.91 -19.15 63.78
N PRO A 20 -19.61 -20.27 64.05
CA PRO A 20 -19.53 -20.99 65.32
C PRO A 20 -18.10 -21.43 65.71
N ASP A 21 -17.22 -21.71 64.75
CA ASP A 21 -15.79 -22.03 64.99
C ASP A 21 -14.87 -20.79 65.00
N LYS A 22 -15.44 -19.60 65.28
CA LYS A 22 -14.75 -18.32 65.53
C LYS A 22 -13.94 -17.75 64.36
N ARG A 23 -14.17 -18.18 63.13
CA ARG A 23 -13.70 -17.49 61.92
C ARG A 23 -14.46 -16.17 61.73
N LEU A 24 -13.75 -15.23 61.12
CA LEU A 24 -14.26 -13.93 60.69
C LEU A 24 -14.39 -13.98 59.17
N ILE A 25 -15.57 -13.60 58.65
CA ILE A 25 -15.85 -13.45 57.22
C ILE A 25 -16.27 -12.00 56.98
N GLU A 26 -15.52 -11.28 56.17
CA GLU A 26 -15.94 -9.97 55.67
C GLU A 26 -16.92 -10.17 54.51
N PHE A 27 -18.10 -9.57 54.60
CA PHE A 27 -19.18 -9.78 53.64
C PHE A 27 -19.79 -8.43 53.22
N PRO A 28 -19.99 -8.14 51.92
CA PRO A 28 -20.55 -6.86 51.48
C PRO A 28 -21.95 -6.63 52.06
N SER A 29 -22.16 -5.50 52.75
CA SER A 29 -23.42 -5.21 53.45
C SER A 29 -24.64 -5.17 52.52
N ILE A 30 -24.42 -4.83 51.24
CA ILE A 30 -25.45 -4.82 50.18
C ILE A 30 -25.99 -6.21 49.79
N LEU A 31 -25.27 -7.28 50.13
CA LEU A 31 -25.68 -8.67 49.84
C LEU A 31 -26.43 -9.33 51.01
N LEU A 32 -26.65 -8.61 52.12
CA LEU A 32 -27.41 -9.07 53.27
C LEU A 32 -28.89 -8.61 53.19
N PRO A 33 -29.81 -9.30 53.89
CA PRO A 33 -31.20 -8.85 53.98
C PRO A 33 -31.33 -7.44 54.58
N PRO A 34 -32.34 -6.65 54.16
CA PRO A 34 -32.60 -5.34 54.76
C PRO A 34 -32.98 -5.45 56.24
N ASN A 35 -32.70 -4.38 56.99
CA ASN A 35 -32.93 -4.26 58.45
C ASN A 35 -32.07 -5.17 59.33
N ILE A 36 -30.93 -5.65 58.83
CA ILE A 36 -29.99 -6.47 59.62
C ILE A 36 -29.18 -5.64 60.63
N SER A 37 -28.85 -6.23 61.78
CA SER A 37 -28.18 -5.54 62.90
C SER A 37 -27.16 -6.43 63.60
N SER A 38 -26.25 -5.82 64.37
CA SER A 38 -25.29 -6.54 65.23
C SER A 38 -26.02 -7.52 66.17
N GLY A 39 -25.56 -8.77 66.20
CA GLY A 39 -26.18 -9.87 66.94
C GLY A 39 -27.26 -10.66 66.19
N SER A 40 -27.67 -10.23 64.99
CA SER A 40 -28.55 -11.01 64.11
C SER A 40 -27.87 -12.32 63.67
N ILE A 41 -28.66 -13.36 63.34
CA ILE A 41 -28.16 -14.60 62.75
C ILE A 41 -28.65 -14.70 61.30
N VAL A 42 -27.78 -15.07 60.37
CA VAL A 42 -28.07 -15.26 58.95
C VAL A 42 -27.75 -16.69 58.55
N ASP A 43 -28.70 -17.38 57.92
CA ASP A 43 -28.46 -18.66 57.26
C ASP A 43 -28.03 -18.41 55.81
N ILE A 44 -26.74 -18.59 55.52
CA ILE A 44 -26.23 -18.56 54.14
C ILE A 44 -26.24 -19.97 53.57
N ASN A 45 -26.98 -20.17 52.48
CA ASN A 45 -26.98 -21.42 51.71
C ASN A 45 -26.09 -21.28 50.47
N VAL A 46 -24.89 -21.85 50.53
CA VAL A 46 -23.93 -21.87 49.42
C VAL A 46 -24.09 -23.16 48.62
N SER A 47 -24.39 -23.06 47.32
CA SER A 47 -24.43 -24.19 46.39
C SER A 47 -23.76 -23.83 45.06
N GLN A 48 -23.11 -24.83 44.45
CA GLN A 48 -22.58 -24.71 43.09
C GLN A 48 -23.75 -24.59 42.09
N ASN A 49 -23.60 -23.77 41.06
CA ASN A 49 -24.65 -23.52 40.07
C ASN A 49 -24.15 -23.94 38.68
N ALA A 50 -24.03 -25.26 38.49
CA ALA A 50 -23.58 -25.87 37.25
C ALA A 50 -24.34 -25.38 36.01
N THR A 51 -25.62 -24.99 36.14
CA THR A 51 -26.42 -24.40 35.05
C THR A 51 -25.90 -23.03 34.63
N LYS A 52 -25.54 -22.16 35.58
CA LYS A 52 -24.93 -20.85 35.32
C LYS A 52 -23.48 -20.98 34.86
N GLU A 53 -22.71 -21.89 35.44
CA GLU A 53 -21.33 -22.21 35.01
C GLU A 53 -21.33 -22.66 33.54
N ALA A 54 -22.13 -23.67 33.18
CA ALA A 54 -22.25 -24.13 31.80
C ALA A 54 -22.83 -23.07 30.83
N ALA A 55 -23.58 -22.08 31.33
CA ALA A 55 -24.04 -20.95 30.52
C ALA A 55 -22.91 -19.92 30.29
N ALA A 56 -22.11 -19.62 31.31
CA ALA A 56 -20.93 -18.76 31.20
C ALA A 56 -19.86 -19.38 30.26
N ASP A 57 -19.59 -20.68 30.39
CA ASP A 57 -18.69 -21.42 29.50
C ASP A 57 -19.11 -21.34 28.04
N ARG A 58 -20.42 -21.50 27.75
CA ARG A 58 -20.96 -21.36 26.39
C ARG A 58 -20.82 -19.94 25.86
N ALA A 59 -21.11 -18.92 26.69
CA ALA A 59 -20.97 -17.52 26.30
C ALA A 59 -19.50 -17.14 26.04
N PHE A 60 -18.56 -17.63 26.88
CA PHE A 60 -17.13 -17.44 26.69
C PHE A 60 -16.64 -18.07 25.38
N ARG A 61 -17.00 -19.33 25.11
CA ARG A 61 -16.61 -20.02 23.86
C ARG A 61 -17.19 -19.32 22.63
N ALA A 62 -18.48 -18.99 22.62
CA ALA A 62 -19.10 -18.26 21.52
C ALA A 62 -18.43 -16.89 21.25
N LEU A 63 -17.90 -16.22 22.28
CA LEU A 63 -17.10 -15.00 22.11
C LEU A 63 -15.72 -15.30 21.51
N GLN A 64 -15.01 -16.35 21.95
CA GLN A 64 -13.74 -16.76 21.35
C GLN A 64 -13.93 -17.17 19.87
N ASP A 65 -14.95 -17.96 19.57
CA ASP A 65 -15.31 -18.38 18.22
C ASP A 65 -15.64 -17.16 17.33
N SER A 66 -16.36 -16.17 17.87
CA SER A 66 -16.66 -14.91 17.17
C SER A 66 -15.40 -14.10 16.85
N ILE A 67 -14.49 -13.96 17.81
CA ILE A 67 -13.21 -13.27 17.63
C ILE A 67 -12.34 -14.00 16.58
N TYR A 68 -12.24 -15.33 16.68
CA TYR A 68 -11.48 -16.14 15.72
C TYR A 68 -12.05 -16.00 14.30
N ASN A 69 -13.36 -16.18 14.12
CA ASN A 69 -14.01 -16.07 12.81
C ASN A 69 -13.95 -14.64 12.23
N SER A 70 -13.91 -13.61 13.08
CA SER A 70 -13.83 -12.21 12.64
C SER A 70 -12.42 -11.76 12.28
N PHE A 71 -11.38 -12.28 12.94
CA PHE A 71 -10.02 -11.72 12.83
C PHE A 71 -8.91 -12.72 12.47
N GLY A 72 -9.07 -14.01 12.76
CA GLY A 72 -8.03 -15.05 12.59
C GLY A 72 -8.35 -16.15 11.58
N ALA A 73 -9.61 -16.31 11.14
CA ALA A 73 -10.03 -17.38 10.24
C ALA A 73 -9.65 -17.15 8.75
N SER A 74 -9.04 -16.02 8.40
CA SER A 74 -8.53 -15.76 7.05
C SER A 74 -7.25 -14.91 7.08
N GLU A 75 -6.29 -15.25 6.23
CA GLU A 75 -4.99 -14.59 6.11
C GLU A 75 -4.89 -13.79 4.80
N PRO A 76 -3.99 -12.79 4.71
CA PRO A 76 -3.73 -12.08 3.46
C PRO A 76 -3.23 -13.02 2.36
N THR A 77 -3.80 -12.91 1.16
CA THR A 77 -3.40 -13.74 0.01
C THR A 77 -2.14 -13.18 -0.65
N THR A 78 -1.19 -14.06 -0.95
CA THR A 78 0.02 -13.71 -1.72
C THR A 78 -0.36 -13.14 -3.10
N PRO A 79 0.15 -11.97 -3.52
CA PRO A 79 -0.23 -11.35 -4.79
C PRO A 79 0.25 -12.19 -5.98
N VAL A 80 -0.65 -12.48 -6.91
CA VAL A 80 -0.33 -13.18 -8.17
C VAL A 80 0.07 -12.15 -9.22
N LEU A 81 1.32 -12.21 -9.71
CA LEU A 81 1.85 -11.32 -10.74
C LEU A 81 1.79 -12.00 -12.12
N ARG A 82 1.40 -11.26 -13.16
CA ARG A 82 1.40 -11.70 -14.56
C ARG A 82 2.07 -10.67 -15.47
N CYS A 83 2.66 -11.15 -16.57
CA CYS A 83 3.06 -10.31 -17.70
C CYS A 83 1.88 -10.18 -18.68
N ARG A 84 1.36 -8.97 -18.83
CA ARG A 84 0.23 -8.68 -19.73
C ARG A 84 0.66 -8.44 -21.16
N ASN A 85 1.69 -7.61 -21.33
CA ASN A 85 2.30 -7.31 -22.61
C ASN A 85 3.79 -7.02 -22.45
N ALA A 86 4.60 -7.37 -23.44
CA ALA A 86 5.99 -6.97 -23.54
C ALA A 86 6.21 -6.22 -24.86
N THR A 87 7.23 -5.37 -24.90
CA THR A 87 7.70 -4.71 -26.12
C THR A 87 9.22 -4.88 -26.21
N GLN A 88 9.87 -4.17 -27.12
CA GLN A 88 11.32 -4.19 -27.26
C GLN A 88 12.04 -3.46 -26.10
N THR A 89 11.39 -2.50 -25.44
CA THR A 89 12.01 -1.64 -24.40
C THR A 89 11.14 -1.38 -23.16
N SER A 90 9.98 -2.01 -23.08
CA SER A 90 9.09 -1.93 -21.91
C SER A 90 8.28 -3.21 -21.70
N VAL A 91 7.84 -3.45 -20.46
CA VAL A 91 6.93 -4.55 -20.07
C VAL A 91 5.78 -3.96 -19.26
N VAL A 92 4.55 -4.43 -19.52
CA VAL A 92 3.37 -4.14 -18.70
C VAL A 92 3.03 -5.37 -17.87
N LEU A 93 3.04 -5.18 -16.56
CA LEU A 93 2.71 -6.18 -15.56
C LEU A 93 1.32 -5.88 -15.00
N GLU A 94 0.58 -6.92 -14.65
CA GLU A 94 -0.69 -6.84 -13.93
C GLU A 94 -0.71 -7.87 -12.79
N TRP A 95 -1.58 -7.67 -11.81
CA TRP A 95 -1.77 -8.62 -10.71
C TRP A 95 -3.24 -8.74 -10.35
N ASP A 96 -3.61 -9.81 -9.66
CA ASP A 96 -4.98 -9.99 -9.18
C ASP A 96 -5.30 -9.07 -7.99
N PRO A 97 -6.58 -8.71 -7.76
CA PRO A 97 -6.98 -7.83 -6.65
C PRO A 97 -6.50 -8.35 -5.30
N ILE A 98 -5.87 -7.47 -4.52
CA ILE A 98 -5.15 -7.84 -3.29
C ILE A 98 -6.16 -8.12 -2.17
N GLN A 99 -6.24 -9.37 -1.74
CA GLN A 99 -7.07 -9.79 -0.61
C GLN A 99 -6.25 -9.71 0.68
N LEU A 100 -6.59 -8.75 1.55
CA LEU A 100 -5.86 -8.48 2.78
C LEU A 100 -6.44 -9.19 4.02
N ALA A 101 -7.59 -9.85 3.89
CA ALA A 101 -8.41 -10.31 5.02
C ALA A 101 -8.66 -9.16 6.02
N THR A 102 -8.16 -9.29 7.24
CA THR A 102 -8.24 -8.29 8.33
C THR A 102 -6.99 -7.43 8.48
N ALA A 103 -5.96 -7.62 7.65
CA ALA A 103 -4.69 -6.92 7.77
C ALA A 103 -4.66 -5.57 7.03
N ASP A 104 -3.94 -4.60 7.58
CA ASP A 104 -3.69 -3.33 6.92
C ASP A 104 -2.58 -3.46 5.87
N LEU A 105 -2.74 -2.78 4.73
CA LEU A 105 -1.69 -2.65 3.73
C LEU A 105 -0.64 -1.63 4.19
N ILE A 106 0.62 -2.06 4.31
CA ILE A 106 1.77 -1.17 4.58
C ILE A 106 2.40 -0.70 3.26
N SER A 107 2.66 -1.63 2.32
CA SER A 107 3.21 -1.27 1.01
C SER A 107 3.12 -2.42 0.00
N LEU A 108 2.91 -2.12 -1.28
CA LEU A 108 3.25 -3.01 -2.38
C LEU A 108 4.50 -2.48 -3.10
N SER A 109 5.54 -3.30 -3.20
CA SER A 109 6.79 -2.97 -3.92
C SER A 109 6.98 -3.90 -5.12
N LEU A 110 7.41 -3.35 -6.27
CA LEU A 110 7.86 -4.16 -7.40
C LEU A 110 9.39 -4.33 -7.34
N TYR A 111 9.86 -5.54 -7.62
CA TYR A 111 11.27 -5.88 -7.78
C TYR A 111 11.55 -6.34 -9.22
N ARG A 112 12.73 -5.98 -9.74
CA ARG A 112 13.28 -6.36 -11.05
C ARG A 112 14.69 -6.90 -10.84
N ASN A 113 14.97 -8.13 -11.27
CA ASN A 113 16.27 -8.81 -11.12
C ASN A 113 16.80 -8.76 -9.67
N GLY A 114 15.91 -8.98 -8.69
CA GLY A 114 16.23 -8.94 -7.25
C GLY A 114 16.40 -7.53 -6.65
N GLN A 115 16.48 -6.48 -7.46
CA GLN A 115 16.54 -5.09 -6.98
C GLN A 115 15.15 -4.46 -6.93
N LYS A 116 14.90 -3.59 -5.95
CA LYS A 116 13.62 -2.87 -5.82
C LYS A 116 13.50 -1.83 -6.95
N ALA A 117 12.47 -1.97 -7.78
CA ALA A 117 12.18 -1.05 -8.88
C ALA A 117 11.32 0.15 -8.43
N GLY A 118 10.45 -0.03 -7.43
CA GLY A 118 9.64 1.05 -6.87
C GLY A 118 8.54 0.57 -5.92
N ASN A 119 7.76 1.52 -5.39
CA ASN A 119 6.47 1.25 -4.74
C ASN A 119 5.34 1.42 -5.77
N ILE A 120 4.27 0.65 -5.64
CA ILE A 120 3.01 0.92 -6.34
C ILE A 120 2.21 1.95 -5.51
N PRO A 121 1.76 3.08 -6.08
CA PRO A 121 1.22 4.21 -5.29
C PRO A 121 -0.25 4.04 -4.87
N ARG A 122 -1.07 3.29 -5.63
CA ARG A 122 -2.48 3.00 -5.32
C ARG A 122 -2.80 1.52 -5.61
N PRO A 123 -2.20 0.55 -4.89
CA PRO A 123 -2.23 -0.87 -5.29
C PRO A 123 -3.59 -1.56 -5.09
N LEU A 124 -4.53 -0.93 -4.36
CA LEU A 124 -5.91 -1.42 -4.23
C LEU A 124 -6.80 -0.98 -5.41
N GLN A 125 -6.51 0.18 -6.01
CA GLN A 125 -7.28 0.73 -7.15
C GLN A 125 -6.62 0.47 -8.51
N MET A 126 -5.29 0.38 -8.55
CA MET A 126 -4.51 0.15 -9.77
C MET A 126 -3.83 -1.21 -9.68
N HIS A 127 -4.26 -2.15 -10.52
CA HIS A 127 -3.75 -3.53 -10.56
C HIS A 127 -2.76 -3.80 -11.70
N SER A 128 -2.13 -2.75 -12.23
CA SER A 128 -1.13 -2.86 -13.31
C SER A 128 -0.09 -1.75 -13.27
N THR A 129 1.06 -1.98 -13.90
CA THR A 129 2.14 -1.00 -14.04
C THR A 129 2.97 -1.23 -15.31
N LYS A 130 3.61 -0.18 -15.83
CA LYS A 130 4.45 -0.21 -17.04
C LYS A 130 5.89 0.12 -16.67
N ILE A 131 6.80 -0.81 -16.95
CA ILE A 131 8.23 -0.67 -16.72
C ILE A 131 8.91 -0.39 -18.05
N SER A 132 9.33 0.85 -18.24
CA SER A 132 10.07 1.34 -19.42
C SER A 132 11.58 1.32 -19.19
N GLY A 133 12.36 1.57 -20.25
CA GLY A 133 13.83 1.65 -20.15
C GLY A 133 14.49 0.28 -19.97
N LEU A 134 13.89 -0.77 -20.53
CA LEU A 134 14.47 -2.10 -20.61
C LEU A 134 15.32 -2.22 -21.90
N ALA A 135 16.35 -3.05 -21.86
CA ALA A 135 17.15 -3.38 -23.04
C ALA A 135 16.39 -4.33 -23.98
N VAL A 136 16.75 -4.31 -25.27
CA VAL A 136 16.15 -5.15 -26.33
C VAL A 136 16.64 -6.60 -26.22
N ASP A 137 15.78 -7.56 -26.54
CA ASP A 137 16.07 -9.02 -26.49
C ASP A 137 16.68 -9.52 -25.16
N THR A 138 16.34 -8.87 -24.06
CA THR A 138 16.97 -9.06 -22.74
C THR A 138 15.96 -9.64 -21.75
N GLU A 139 16.39 -10.61 -20.95
CA GLU A 139 15.55 -11.24 -19.93
C GLU A 139 15.58 -10.48 -18.60
N TYR A 140 14.40 -10.31 -18.01
CA TYR A 140 14.17 -9.69 -16.72
C TYR A 140 13.25 -10.58 -15.88
N THR A 141 13.51 -10.65 -14.58
CA THR A 141 12.66 -11.32 -13.60
C THR A 141 11.94 -10.30 -12.73
N PHE A 142 10.62 -10.43 -12.62
CA PHE A 142 9.77 -9.51 -11.86
C PHE A 142 9.04 -10.24 -10.74
N HIS A 143 8.92 -9.61 -9.57
CA HIS A 143 8.06 -10.07 -8.48
C HIS A 143 7.56 -8.91 -7.63
N LEU A 144 6.40 -9.10 -7.01
CA LEU A 144 5.82 -8.19 -6.03
C LEU A 144 6.22 -8.62 -4.61
N VAL A 145 6.42 -7.64 -3.75
CA VAL A 145 6.54 -7.82 -2.30
C VAL A 145 5.44 -6.98 -1.65
N LEU A 146 4.43 -7.67 -1.13
CA LEU A 146 3.31 -7.13 -0.37
C LEU A 146 3.69 -7.15 1.12
N ARG A 147 3.61 -6.01 1.80
CA ARG A 147 3.81 -5.89 3.25
C ARG A 147 2.49 -5.46 3.88
N THR A 148 2.05 -6.20 4.89
CA THR A 148 0.81 -5.95 5.64
C THR A 148 1.09 -5.96 7.15
N SER A 149 0.13 -5.57 7.98
CA SER A 149 0.25 -5.70 9.45
C SER A 149 0.42 -7.15 9.91
N ALA A 150 -0.06 -8.13 9.15
CA ALA A 150 0.06 -9.56 9.44
C ALA A 150 1.34 -10.23 8.87
N GLY A 151 2.11 -9.57 7.98
CA GLY A 151 3.34 -10.19 7.45
C GLY A 151 3.95 -9.54 6.21
N THR A 152 4.75 -10.32 5.48
CA THR A 152 5.29 -9.93 4.18
C THR A 152 5.21 -11.12 3.22
N PHE A 153 4.45 -10.94 2.14
CA PHE A 153 4.11 -11.94 1.14
C PHE A 153 4.80 -11.59 -0.18
N ILE A 154 5.33 -12.59 -0.88
CA ILE A 154 6.16 -12.40 -2.08
C ILE A 154 5.54 -13.21 -3.22
N SER A 155 5.29 -12.57 -4.36
CA SER A 155 4.71 -13.25 -5.53
C SER A 155 5.67 -14.29 -6.11
N GLU A 156 5.13 -15.19 -6.93
CA GLU A 156 5.93 -15.92 -7.90
C GLU A 156 6.74 -14.95 -8.78
N ARG A 157 7.91 -15.42 -9.27
CA ARG A 157 8.81 -14.64 -10.11
C ARG A 157 8.49 -14.86 -11.59
N VAL A 158 7.99 -13.82 -12.24
CA VAL A 158 7.69 -13.83 -13.67
C VAL A 158 8.96 -13.49 -14.46
N SER A 159 9.53 -14.46 -15.17
CA SER A 159 10.55 -14.20 -16.21
C SER A 159 9.89 -13.64 -17.46
N VAL A 160 10.41 -12.52 -17.97
CA VAL A 160 9.97 -11.88 -19.22
C VAL A 160 11.18 -11.47 -20.03
N ARG A 161 11.28 -11.93 -21.28
CA ARG A 161 12.25 -11.44 -22.25
C ARG A 161 11.61 -10.36 -23.12
N THR A 162 12.27 -9.21 -23.25
CA THR A 162 11.82 -8.16 -24.17
C THR A 162 11.93 -8.62 -25.62
N HIS A 163 11.10 -8.08 -26.50
CA HIS A 163 11.06 -8.49 -27.90
C HIS A 163 12.27 -8.02 -28.70
N LYS A 164 12.57 -8.72 -29.80
CA LYS A 164 13.52 -8.26 -30.83
C LYS A 164 12.88 -7.16 -31.68
N MET A 165 13.70 -6.35 -32.36
CA MET A 165 13.22 -5.33 -33.31
C MET A 165 12.38 -5.91 -34.45
N THR A 166 12.58 -7.18 -34.80
CA THR A 166 11.83 -7.93 -35.83
C THR A 166 10.57 -8.61 -35.29
N ASP A 167 10.32 -8.55 -33.99
CA ASP A 167 9.17 -9.20 -33.35
C ASP A 167 8.13 -8.13 -33.00
N LEU A 168 7.01 -8.17 -33.73
CA LEU A 168 5.96 -7.14 -33.73
C LEU A 168 4.79 -7.49 -32.82
N ARG A 169 4.78 -8.68 -32.21
CA ARG A 169 3.65 -9.23 -31.42
C ARG A 169 3.35 -8.44 -30.14
N GLY A 170 4.31 -7.67 -29.65
CA GLY A 170 4.16 -6.74 -28.54
C GLY A 170 3.43 -5.43 -28.89
N ILE A 171 3.18 -5.16 -30.18
CA ILE A 171 2.48 -3.96 -30.62
C ILE A 171 0.99 -4.12 -30.36
N THR A 172 0.45 -3.17 -29.62
CA THR A 172 -0.97 -2.97 -29.36
C THR A 172 -1.39 -1.60 -29.90
N ILE A 173 -2.48 -1.58 -30.66
CA ILE A 173 -2.97 -0.40 -31.37
C ILE A 173 -4.38 -0.08 -30.91
N THR A 174 -4.62 1.18 -30.56
CA THR A 174 -5.98 1.71 -30.40
C THR A 174 -6.28 2.60 -31.61
N THR A 175 -7.42 2.40 -32.28
CA THR A 175 -7.79 3.17 -33.48
C THR A 175 -8.62 4.39 -33.13
N GLY A 176 -8.23 5.56 -33.67
CA GLY A 176 -9.05 6.77 -33.68
C GLY A 176 -10.03 6.79 -34.85
N ILE A 177 -10.29 7.98 -35.39
CA ILE A 177 -11.17 8.15 -36.55
C ILE A 177 -10.42 7.71 -37.81
N LEU A 178 -11.00 6.75 -38.53
CA LEU A 178 -10.49 6.15 -39.75
C LEU A 178 -11.67 5.86 -40.72
N PRO A 179 -11.53 6.10 -42.03
CA PRO A 179 -12.47 5.58 -43.03
C PRO A 179 -12.50 4.05 -43.00
N SER A 180 -13.67 3.42 -43.22
CA SER A 180 -13.83 1.95 -43.05
C SER A 180 -12.76 1.17 -43.81
N ALA A 181 -12.63 1.36 -45.12
CA ALA A 181 -11.65 0.64 -45.94
C ALA A 181 -10.19 0.76 -45.44
N VAL A 182 -9.84 1.88 -44.78
CA VAL A 182 -8.53 2.08 -44.15
C VAL A 182 -8.42 1.33 -42.82
N LYS A 183 -9.48 1.34 -41.99
CA LYS A 183 -9.57 0.50 -40.79
C LYS A 183 -9.52 -1.00 -41.13
N ASP A 184 -10.16 -1.40 -42.22
CA ASP A 184 -10.20 -2.78 -42.69
C ASP A 184 -8.80 -3.21 -43.19
N SER A 185 -8.12 -2.38 -44.00
CA SER A 185 -6.71 -2.62 -44.39
C SER A 185 -5.78 -2.72 -43.17
N LEU A 186 -5.91 -1.76 -42.24
CA LEU A 186 -5.15 -1.71 -40.99
C LEU A 186 -5.34 -2.97 -40.14
N THR A 187 -6.57 -3.44 -39.99
CA THR A 187 -6.88 -4.65 -39.21
C THR A 187 -6.19 -5.87 -39.81
N ASN A 188 -6.33 -6.06 -41.13
CA ASN A 188 -5.63 -7.12 -41.87
C ASN A 188 -4.10 -7.00 -41.75
N ALA A 189 -3.53 -5.80 -41.69
CA ALA A 189 -2.09 -5.59 -41.50
C ALA A 189 -1.62 -5.92 -40.07
N VAL A 190 -2.39 -5.52 -39.06
CA VAL A 190 -2.12 -5.80 -37.63
C VAL A 190 -2.13 -7.31 -37.35
N GLU A 191 -3.10 -8.04 -37.91
CA GLU A 191 -3.16 -9.51 -37.80
C GLU A 191 -1.96 -10.18 -38.47
N ARG A 192 -1.57 -9.76 -39.68
CA ARG A 192 -0.43 -10.32 -40.42
C ARG A 192 0.91 -10.16 -39.69
N ILE A 193 1.10 -9.07 -38.93
CA ILE A 193 2.30 -8.88 -38.08
C ILE A 193 2.17 -9.51 -36.68
N GLY A 194 1.03 -10.14 -36.36
CA GLY A 194 0.75 -10.74 -35.05
C GLY A 194 0.57 -9.73 -33.92
N ALA A 195 0.33 -8.46 -34.24
CA ALA A 195 0.00 -7.39 -33.30
C ALA A 195 -1.50 -7.43 -32.94
N LYS A 196 -1.95 -6.54 -32.04
CA LYS A 196 -3.34 -6.55 -31.54
C LYS A 196 -4.01 -5.18 -31.65
N ILE A 197 -5.25 -5.13 -32.14
CA ILE A 197 -6.12 -3.95 -31.97
C ILE A 197 -6.84 -4.07 -30.61
N VAL A 198 -6.98 -2.95 -29.90
CA VAL A 198 -7.57 -2.88 -28.56
C VAL A 198 -8.49 -1.66 -28.45
N ASP A 199 -9.76 -1.90 -28.10
CA ASP A 199 -10.74 -0.84 -27.87
C ASP A 199 -10.40 -0.02 -26.62
N GLY A 200 -10.33 1.31 -26.79
CA GLY A 200 -9.96 2.26 -25.75
C GLY A 200 -8.46 2.30 -25.48
N VAL A 201 -7.95 3.48 -25.13
CA VAL A 201 -6.55 3.64 -24.70
C VAL A 201 -6.37 3.07 -23.29
N ARG A 202 -5.44 2.13 -23.16
CA ARG A 202 -5.08 1.40 -21.93
C ARG A 202 -3.58 1.53 -21.65
N ILE A 203 -3.15 1.17 -20.44
CA ILE A 203 -1.74 1.19 -20.01
C ILE A 203 -0.82 0.35 -20.93
N ASP A 204 -1.38 -0.70 -21.55
CA ASP A 204 -0.72 -1.58 -22.49
C ASP A 204 -0.80 -1.15 -23.95
N THR A 205 -1.54 -0.08 -24.30
CA THR A 205 -1.56 0.50 -25.66
C THR A 205 -0.17 1.06 -26.01
N THR A 206 0.40 0.65 -27.15
CA THR A 206 1.71 1.11 -27.61
C THR A 206 1.63 2.27 -28.60
N HIS A 207 0.61 2.29 -29.46
CA HIS A 207 0.45 3.27 -30.53
C HIS A 207 -1.04 3.61 -30.70
N PHE A 208 -1.34 4.87 -31.05
CA PHE A 208 -2.68 5.31 -31.40
C PHE A 208 -2.72 5.62 -32.91
N VAL A 209 -3.59 4.93 -33.65
CA VAL A 209 -3.62 5.00 -35.13
C VAL A 209 -4.87 5.73 -35.60
N THR A 210 -4.71 6.86 -36.27
CA THR A 210 -5.83 7.73 -36.70
C THR A 210 -5.47 8.51 -37.97
N THR A 211 -6.47 8.94 -38.73
CA THR A 211 -6.28 9.97 -39.79
C THR A 211 -6.59 11.39 -39.29
N GLU A 212 -7.22 11.52 -38.12
CA GLU A 212 -7.63 12.80 -37.53
C GLU A 212 -7.26 12.88 -36.04
N GLY A 213 -6.70 14.00 -35.60
CA GLY A 213 -6.39 14.25 -34.19
C GLY A 213 -7.56 14.90 -33.45
N ARG A 214 -8.59 14.12 -33.09
CA ARG A 214 -9.73 14.60 -32.29
C ARG A 214 -10.43 13.49 -31.49
N GLY A 215 -11.05 13.88 -30.38
CA GLY A 215 -11.92 13.03 -29.56
C GLY A 215 -11.20 12.36 -28.37
N GLN A 216 -11.99 11.96 -27.38
CA GLN A 216 -11.53 11.53 -26.05
C GLN A 216 -10.41 10.46 -26.03
N GLN A 217 -10.41 9.52 -26.98
CA GLN A 217 -9.34 8.51 -27.06
C GLN A 217 -8.02 9.08 -27.62
N TRP A 218 -8.08 10.08 -28.50
CA TRP A 218 -6.90 10.79 -28.99
C TRP A 218 -6.33 11.71 -27.90
N GLU A 219 -7.18 12.45 -27.19
CA GLU A 219 -6.80 13.26 -26.02
C GLU A 219 -6.06 12.40 -24.98
N LYS A 220 -6.68 11.29 -24.55
CA LYS A 220 -6.10 10.34 -23.61
C LYS A 220 -4.80 9.69 -24.11
N ALA A 221 -4.64 9.49 -25.42
CA ALA A 221 -3.38 9.00 -26.00
C ALA A 221 -2.26 10.04 -25.85
N VAL A 222 -2.54 11.32 -26.13
CA VAL A 222 -1.59 12.43 -25.98
C VAL A 222 -1.19 12.61 -24.51
N GLU A 223 -2.14 12.63 -23.58
CA GLU A 223 -1.87 12.67 -22.13
C GLU A 223 -0.99 11.49 -21.67
N SER A 224 -1.29 10.29 -22.16
CA SER A 224 -0.52 9.07 -21.88
C SER A 224 0.84 9.02 -22.58
N ASN A 225 1.21 10.06 -23.33
CA ASN A 225 2.44 10.13 -24.14
C ASN A 225 2.58 8.95 -25.13
N ILE A 226 1.45 8.47 -25.68
CA ILE A 226 1.39 7.41 -26.68
C ILE A 226 1.56 8.01 -28.08
N PRO A 227 2.47 7.49 -28.92
CA PRO A 227 2.64 7.93 -30.30
C PRO A 227 1.34 7.90 -31.12
N VAL A 228 0.90 9.07 -31.58
CA VAL A 228 -0.22 9.23 -32.52
C VAL A 228 0.31 9.20 -33.95
N VAL A 229 0.03 8.12 -34.69
CA VAL A 229 0.55 7.88 -36.04
C VAL A 229 -0.58 7.63 -37.06
N ARG A 230 -0.28 7.85 -38.33
CA ARG A 230 -1.14 7.46 -39.46
C ARG A 230 -1.03 5.95 -39.77
N PRO A 231 -2.05 5.35 -40.41
CA PRO A 231 -2.09 3.92 -40.73
C PRO A 231 -0.87 3.38 -41.49
N GLU A 232 -0.27 4.17 -42.38
CA GLU A 232 0.88 3.71 -43.20
C GLU A 232 2.12 3.32 -42.36
N TRP A 233 2.19 3.70 -41.07
CA TRP A 233 3.23 3.23 -40.16
C TRP A 233 3.18 1.70 -39.97
N VAL A 234 1.98 1.12 -39.87
CA VAL A 234 1.81 -0.33 -39.69
C VAL A 234 2.19 -1.07 -40.97
N GLU A 235 1.74 -0.58 -42.12
CA GLU A 235 2.09 -1.12 -43.44
C GLU A 235 3.61 -1.05 -43.70
N ALA A 236 4.28 0.01 -43.23
CA ALA A 236 5.73 0.14 -43.31
C ALA A 236 6.47 -0.81 -42.35
N CYS A 237 5.96 -1.03 -41.13
CA CYS A 237 6.51 -2.02 -40.19
C CYS A 237 6.35 -3.45 -40.73
N GLU A 238 5.18 -3.78 -41.29
CA GLU A 238 4.94 -5.05 -41.98
C GLU A 238 5.93 -5.25 -43.14
N LYS A 239 5.95 -4.32 -44.10
CA LYS A 239 6.77 -4.42 -45.32
C LYS A 239 8.28 -4.49 -45.04
N SER A 240 8.72 -4.00 -43.89
CA SER A 240 10.14 -4.06 -43.46
C SER A 240 10.45 -5.19 -42.47
N GLY A 241 9.44 -5.95 -42.02
CA GLY A 241 9.60 -7.05 -41.06
C GLY A 241 10.15 -6.62 -39.69
N ARG A 242 10.02 -5.34 -39.32
CA ARG A 242 10.57 -4.79 -38.07
C ARG A 242 9.89 -3.49 -37.65
N ILE A 243 9.99 -3.15 -36.37
CA ILE A 243 9.42 -1.91 -35.84
C ILE A 243 10.20 -0.69 -36.36
N LEU A 244 9.49 0.33 -36.82
CA LEU A 244 10.06 1.55 -37.41
C LEU A 244 9.80 2.79 -36.53
N GLY A 245 10.70 3.76 -36.60
CA GLY A 245 10.56 5.03 -35.89
C GLY A 245 9.32 5.82 -36.32
N VAL A 246 8.48 6.17 -35.35
CA VAL A 246 7.16 6.80 -35.53
C VAL A 246 7.17 8.22 -36.10
N THR A 247 8.29 8.94 -35.98
CA THR A 247 8.36 10.40 -36.24
C THR A 247 7.98 10.83 -37.65
N LYS A 248 8.22 9.98 -38.67
CA LYS A 248 7.83 10.24 -40.07
C LYS A 248 6.34 10.01 -40.36
N PHE A 249 5.60 9.48 -39.39
CA PHE A 249 4.22 9.03 -39.54
C PHE A 249 3.26 9.76 -38.58
N TYR A 250 3.73 10.74 -37.81
CA TYR A 250 2.87 11.65 -37.06
C TYR A 250 1.96 12.45 -38.00
N LEU A 251 0.77 12.83 -37.52
CA LEU A 251 -0.20 13.64 -38.28
C LEU A 251 0.42 14.94 -38.80
N ASP A 252 1.11 15.68 -37.93
CA ASP A 252 1.76 16.95 -38.26
C ASP A 252 3.00 16.84 -39.15
N ALA A 253 3.57 15.64 -39.35
CA ALA A 253 4.72 15.44 -40.23
C ALA A 253 4.42 15.67 -41.72
N MET A 254 3.15 15.96 -42.05
CA MET A 254 2.68 16.33 -43.40
C MET A 254 2.08 17.75 -43.47
N LYS A 255 2.23 18.59 -42.43
CA LYS A 255 2.07 20.04 -42.62
C LYS A 255 3.25 20.52 -43.47
N PRO A 256 3.04 21.02 -44.69
CA PRO A 256 4.08 21.80 -45.33
C PRO A 256 4.34 23.02 -44.44
N GLY A 257 5.60 23.41 -44.28
CA GLY A 257 5.87 24.81 -43.92
C GLY A 257 5.26 25.72 -45.00
N PRO A 258 4.95 27.00 -44.69
CA PRO A 258 4.62 27.96 -45.75
C PRO A 258 5.72 27.86 -46.82
N PRO A 259 5.36 27.80 -48.12
CA PRO A 259 6.30 27.45 -49.17
C PRO A 259 7.50 28.40 -49.11
N ALA A 260 8.68 27.83 -48.86
CA ALA A 260 9.91 28.59 -48.94
C ALA A 260 10.05 29.05 -50.39
N GLU A 261 9.90 30.36 -50.61
CA GLU A 261 10.18 30.99 -51.90
C GLU A 261 11.59 30.60 -52.36
N GLU A 262 11.78 30.50 -53.67
CA GLU A 262 12.98 29.93 -54.28
C GLU A 262 14.24 30.71 -53.87
N ALA A 263 14.90 30.23 -52.81
CA ALA A 263 16.16 30.77 -52.31
C ALA A 263 17.28 30.48 -53.31
N SER A 264 17.35 31.34 -54.33
CA SER A 264 18.37 31.28 -55.39
C SER A 264 19.78 31.24 -54.79
N PRO A 265 20.70 30.45 -55.38
CA PRO A 265 22.02 30.26 -54.81
C PRO A 265 22.84 31.55 -54.89
N PRO A 266 23.50 31.98 -53.79
CA PRO A 266 24.34 33.18 -53.81
C PRO A 266 25.58 32.98 -54.70
N PRO A 267 26.04 34.03 -55.42
CA PRO A 267 27.23 33.95 -56.27
C PRO A 267 28.52 33.80 -55.44
N PRO A 268 29.58 33.20 -56.00
CA PRO A 268 30.84 32.98 -55.31
C PRO A 268 31.63 34.29 -55.11
N PRO A 269 32.38 34.43 -54.00
CA PRO A 269 33.20 35.62 -53.75
C PRO A 269 34.46 35.66 -54.62
N GLU A 270 34.75 36.83 -55.21
CA GLU A 270 35.96 37.07 -56.00
C GLU A 270 37.21 37.24 -55.11
N LYS A 271 38.39 36.96 -55.68
CA LYS A 271 39.69 37.16 -55.01
C LYS A 271 40.24 38.57 -55.30
N GLY A 272 40.61 39.31 -54.26
CA GLY A 272 41.34 40.57 -54.36
C GLY A 272 42.53 40.62 -53.39
N GLU A 273 43.74 40.55 -53.92
CA GLU A 273 44.98 40.61 -53.12
C GLU A 273 45.45 42.06 -52.91
N LYS A 274 45.96 42.38 -51.71
CA LYS A 274 47.19 43.20 -51.52
C LYS A 274 47.69 43.23 -50.07
N SER A 275 48.94 43.64 -49.90
CA SER A 275 49.78 43.41 -48.73
C SER A 275 50.32 44.69 -48.08
N LEU A 276 50.53 44.65 -46.74
CA LEU A 276 51.65 45.17 -45.91
C LEU A 276 52.34 46.52 -46.29
N PRO A 277 52.72 47.40 -45.32
CA PRO A 277 53.64 47.03 -44.21
C PRO A 277 53.58 47.79 -42.84
N VAL A 278 54.00 47.12 -41.75
CA VAL A 278 55.18 47.35 -40.82
C VAL A 278 55.74 48.80 -40.67
N PRO A 279 56.33 49.29 -39.52
CA PRO A 279 56.44 48.87 -38.07
C PRO A 279 55.91 50.02 -37.12
N PRO A 280 56.41 50.35 -35.88
CA PRO A 280 57.34 49.73 -34.91
C PRO A 280 56.81 49.64 -33.45
N ALA A 281 57.70 49.50 -32.46
CA ALA A 281 57.42 49.22 -31.04
C ALA A 281 58.02 50.28 -30.07
N HIS A 282 57.94 49.97 -28.77
CA HIS A 282 58.62 50.56 -27.60
C HIS A 282 57.91 51.64 -26.75
N ASN A 283 57.41 51.16 -25.60
CA ASN A 283 57.67 51.63 -24.24
C ASN A 283 56.97 52.89 -23.69
N GLY A 284 56.47 52.75 -22.45
CA GLY A 284 55.80 53.75 -21.62
C GLY A 284 55.81 53.30 -20.15
N GLU A 285 55.33 54.14 -19.22
CA GLU A 285 55.60 53.99 -17.78
C GLU A 285 54.43 54.49 -16.90
N GLN A 286 54.50 54.17 -15.60
CA GLN A 286 53.73 54.72 -14.45
C GLN A 286 52.26 54.22 -14.34
N ALA A 287 51.93 53.31 -13.40
CA ALA A 287 51.90 53.39 -11.91
C ALA A 287 50.54 53.90 -11.40
N SER A 288 49.92 53.41 -10.30
CA SER A 288 50.25 52.44 -9.22
C SER A 288 48.92 51.97 -8.59
N PRO A 289 48.83 51.28 -7.42
CA PRO A 289 49.75 50.40 -6.66
C PRO A 289 49.23 48.92 -6.67
N SER A 290 49.96 47.82 -6.43
CA SER A 290 50.76 47.35 -5.26
C SER A 290 49.96 47.30 -3.93
N GLU A 291 50.12 46.38 -2.96
CA GLU A 291 50.70 45.02 -2.79
C GLU A 291 50.20 44.47 -1.40
N GLU A 292 50.39 43.25 -0.87
CA GLU A 292 51.16 42.00 -1.13
C GLU A 292 50.20 40.76 -1.06
N LYS A 293 50.51 39.45 -1.25
CA LYS A 293 51.54 38.46 -0.78
C LYS A 293 51.42 38.06 0.72
N LEU A 294 51.97 36.94 1.25
CA LEU A 294 52.84 35.82 0.80
C LEU A 294 52.16 34.46 1.15
N ASP A 295 52.31 33.33 0.44
CA ASP A 295 53.48 32.41 0.25
C ASP A 295 53.93 31.67 1.56
N GLU A 296 54.42 30.41 1.60
CA GLU A 296 54.59 29.36 0.57
C GLU A 296 54.79 27.92 1.16
N LYS A 297 54.64 26.88 0.31
CA LYS A 297 55.39 25.59 0.20
C LYS A 297 55.73 24.65 1.42
N VAL A 298 55.37 23.35 1.24
CA VAL A 298 56.25 22.12 1.27
C VAL A 298 56.83 21.68 2.66
N LYS A 299 57.05 20.40 3.05
CA LYS A 299 57.51 19.17 2.36
C LYS A 299 57.03 17.82 2.97
N GLU A 300 57.40 16.74 2.29
CA GLU A 300 57.24 15.29 2.60
C GLU A 300 57.59 14.83 4.04
N LYS A 301 57.08 13.64 4.43
CA LYS A 301 57.94 12.48 4.75
C LYS A 301 57.21 11.12 4.76
N GLU A 302 57.96 10.06 4.45
CA GLU A 302 57.64 8.63 4.66
C GLU A 302 58.62 8.01 5.70
N GLU A 303 58.57 6.68 5.81
CA GLU A 303 59.43 5.75 6.58
C GLU A 303 59.25 5.72 8.11
N GLU A 304 59.61 4.66 8.84
CA GLU A 304 59.43 3.19 8.75
C GLU A 304 60.09 2.59 10.01
N ASP A 305 59.45 1.64 10.72
CA ASP A 305 60.07 0.40 11.26
C ASP A 305 58.96 -0.52 11.84
N ALA A 306 59.30 -1.73 12.26
CA ALA A 306 58.42 -2.89 12.13
C ALA A 306 58.38 -3.84 13.35
N GLN A 307 57.87 -5.06 13.09
CA GLN A 307 57.82 -6.25 13.96
C GLN A 307 56.65 -6.30 14.98
N ARG A 308 55.99 -7.45 15.22
CA ARG A 308 56.26 -8.85 14.78
C ARG A 308 55.01 -9.75 14.86
N ASN A 309 54.87 -10.69 13.91
CA ASN A 309 54.10 -11.96 13.91
C ASN A 309 52.60 -11.96 14.33
N GLY A 310 51.70 -12.73 13.69
CA GLY A 310 51.84 -13.64 12.54
C GLY A 310 50.50 -14.32 12.16
N GLY A 311 50.43 -15.03 11.02
CA GLY A 311 49.25 -15.80 10.56
C GLY A 311 49.09 -17.17 11.26
N LYS A 312 48.19 -18.09 10.89
CA LYS A 312 47.25 -18.28 9.75
C LYS A 312 45.98 -18.98 10.30
N GLN A 313 44.75 -18.83 9.80
CA GLN A 313 44.16 -19.21 8.49
C GLN A 313 44.17 -20.74 8.18
N SER A 314 42.97 -21.32 7.93
CA SER A 314 42.66 -22.68 7.40
C SER A 314 43.09 -23.92 8.22
N SER A 315 42.45 -25.09 8.14
CA SER A 315 41.06 -25.48 7.79
C SER A 315 40.81 -26.98 8.11
N SER A 316 39.54 -27.39 8.16
CA SER A 316 39.02 -28.72 7.73
C SER A 316 39.60 -30.04 8.31
N ASP A 317 38.75 -30.72 9.09
CA ASP A 317 38.19 -32.07 8.82
C ASP A 317 38.60 -33.30 9.68
N SER A 318 37.57 -34.12 9.98
CA SER A 318 37.62 -35.53 10.44
C SER A 318 38.22 -35.80 11.85
N SER A 319 37.86 -36.83 12.64
CA SER A 319 36.86 -37.92 12.58
C SER A 319 36.49 -38.39 14.03
N THR A 320 35.41 -39.19 14.20
CA THR A 320 35.22 -40.37 15.12
C THR A 320 35.89 -40.41 16.53
N GLU A 321 35.29 -40.93 17.62
CA GLU A 321 34.17 -41.88 17.79
C GLU A 321 33.70 -42.03 19.27
N SER A 322 32.52 -42.65 19.47
CA SER A 322 32.12 -43.57 20.57
C SER A 322 31.98 -43.15 22.05
N GLY A 323 30.97 -43.75 22.74
CA GLY A 323 30.77 -43.79 24.21
C GLY A 323 29.96 -42.62 24.77
N GLU A 324 28.69 -42.70 25.20
CA GLU A 324 27.94 -43.71 25.98
C GLU A 324 28.49 -43.97 27.40
N GLU A 325 27.86 -43.36 28.41
CA GLU A 325 26.95 -44.06 29.35
C GLU A 325 26.17 -43.08 30.25
N GLU A 326 25.03 -43.51 30.79
CA GLU A 326 24.12 -42.75 31.66
C GLU A 326 24.27 -43.14 33.13
N VAL A 327 24.13 -42.19 34.07
CA VAL A 327 23.75 -42.51 35.47
C VAL A 327 22.84 -41.42 36.04
N GLU A 328 21.57 -41.75 36.32
CA GLU A 328 20.70 -40.99 37.22
C GLU A 328 21.00 -41.31 38.69
N VAL A 329 20.92 -40.31 39.59
CA VAL A 329 20.50 -40.53 41.00
C VAL A 329 19.63 -39.36 41.47
N GLU A 330 18.50 -39.68 42.08
CA GLU A 330 17.47 -38.75 42.55
C GLU A 330 17.59 -38.36 44.05
N GLN A 331 16.99 -37.23 44.44
CA GLN A 331 16.39 -36.94 45.77
C GLN A 331 17.37 -36.81 47.00
N LYS A 332 17.06 -36.14 48.14
CA LYS A 332 15.81 -35.55 48.69
C LYS A 332 16.04 -34.50 49.82
N THR A 333 15.28 -33.39 49.78
CA THR A 333 14.64 -32.63 50.91
C THR A 333 15.37 -32.10 52.18
N LYS A 334 15.11 -30.79 52.46
CA LYS A 334 14.88 -30.11 53.78
C LYS A 334 16.07 -30.03 54.77
N THR A 335 16.29 -28.98 55.57
CA THR A 335 15.41 -27.96 56.21
C THR A 335 16.08 -26.56 56.33
N SER A 336 15.28 -25.51 56.61
CA SER A 336 15.70 -24.22 57.19
C SER A 336 15.28 -24.12 58.68
N PRO A 337 15.80 -23.17 59.49
CA PRO A 337 15.16 -21.85 59.61
C PRO A 337 16.07 -20.63 59.99
N GLN A 338 15.60 -19.40 59.67
CA GLN A 338 15.51 -18.15 60.49
C GLN A 338 16.77 -17.61 61.26
N GLU A 339 17.02 -16.30 61.50
CA GLU A 339 16.28 -15.01 61.33
C GLU A 339 17.21 -13.78 61.64
N GLU A 340 16.90 -12.46 61.58
CA GLU A 340 15.75 -11.61 61.14
C GLU A 340 16.22 -10.15 60.81
N GLN A 341 15.50 -9.10 61.28
CA GLN A 341 15.79 -7.65 61.39
C GLN A 341 15.90 -6.81 60.09
N LYS A 342 14.80 -6.24 59.51
CA LYS A 342 13.93 -5.07 59.90
C LYS A 342 14.59 -3.68 59.66
N VAL A 343 13.92 -2.58 59.27
CA VAL A 343 12.49 -2.12 59.10
C VAL A 343 12.43 -1.01 58.00
N ARG A 344 11.34 -0.39 57.50
CA ARG A 344 9.84 -0.40 57.66
C ARG A 344 9.20 0.00 56.28
N PHE A 345 7.88 -0.17 56.15
CA PHE A 345 6.98 0.17 55.02
C PHE A 345 6.42 1.62 54.99
N GLU A 346 5.65 1.91 53.92
CA GLU A 346 4.48 2.84 53.77
C GLU A 346 4.63 3.99 52.74
N ASP A 347 3.65 4.34 51.90
CA ASP A 347 2.54 3.56 51.28
C ASP A 347 1.84 4.38 50.15
N LYS A 348 0.86 3.75 49.47
CA LYS A 348 -0.38 4.31 48.90
C LYS A 348 -0.50 4.62 47.38
N GLU A 349 -1.71 4.38 46.89
CA GLU A 349 -2.16 4.37 45.49
C GLU A 349 -2.88 5.68 45.06
N GLU A 350 -3.01 5.91 43.75
CA GLU A 350 -4.30 5.74 43.04
C GLU A 350 -4.15 6.03 41.52
N GLN A 351 -4.88 5.29 40.68
CA GLN A 351 -4.89 5.45 39.21
C GLN A 351 -6.34 5.57 38.72
N LYS A 352 -6.75 6.75 38.23
CA LYS A 352 -8.14 7.02 37.80
C LYS A 352 -8.25 7.42 36.34
N VAL A 353 -9.04 6.64 35.59
CA VAL A 353 -9.46 6.92 34.21
C VAL A 353 -10.72 7.79 34.24
N ALA A 354 -10.78 8.83 33.42
CA ALA A 354 -11.93 9.74 33.34
C ALA A 354 -12.67 9.58 32.00
N LEU A 355 -13.93 9.11 32.07
CA LEU A 355 -14.89 9.15 30.97
C LEU A 355 -15.86 10.33 31.16
N ARG A 356 -16.37 10.88 30.06
CA ARG A 356 -17.27 12.05 30.07
C ARG A 356 -18.68 11.67 30.55
N PRO A 357 -19.32 12.48 31.42
CA PRO A 357 -20.76 12.39 31.62
C PRO A 357 -21.51 13.10 30.47
N ALA A 358 -22.64 12.53 30.06
CA ALA A 358 -23.72 13.27 29.40
C ALA A 358 -24.68 13.79 30.48
N ASN A 359 -25.25 14.97 30.29
CA ASN A 359 -26.20 15.58 31.23
C ASN A 359 -27.54 15.84 30.54
N ASN A 360 -28.65 15.77 31.28
CA ASN A 360 -30.01 15.84 30.70
C ASN A 360 -30.99 16.65 31.57
N GLY A 361 -31.87 17.40 30.92
CA GLY A 361 -32.90 18.29 31.50
C GLY A 361 -33.42 19.26 30.42
N GLU A 362 -34.68 19.70 30.41
CA GLU A 362 -35.71 19.61 31.45
C GLU A 362 -37.15 19.58 30.87
N SER A 363 -38.04 18.85 31.56
CA SER A 363 -39.52 18.98 31.64
C SER A 363 -40.40 19.50 30.48
N SER A 364 -41.43 18.73 30.12
CA SER A 364 -42.86 19.16 30.17
C SER A 364 -43.83 17.95 30.05
N LYS A 365 -45.14 18.18 30.31
CA LYS A 365 -46.24 17.17 30.38
C LYS A 365 -47.11 17.24 29.07
N THR A 366 -48.16 16.45 28.79
CA THR A 366 -49.20 15.85 29.66
C THR A 366 -50.07 14.78 28.94
N GLU A 367 -50.57 13.77 29.69
CA GLU A 367 -51.87 13.02 29.59
C GLU A 367 -52.37 12.25 28.33
N HIS A 368 -52.80 10.98 28.57
CA HIS A 368 -53.92 10.16 27.98
C HIS A 368 -54.14 10.02 26.44
N ASP A 369 -54.80 8.98 25.90
CA ASP A 369 -55.54 7.83 26.47
C ASP A 369 -55.37 6.53 25.63
N ASP A 370 -55.90 5.40 26.11
CA ASP A 370 -56.00 4.12 25.37
C ASP A 370 -56.95 4.15 24.15
N LYS A 371 -56.58 3.46 23.05
CA LYS A 371 -57.37 2.32 22.49
C LYS A 371 -56.76 1.60 21.28
N GLN A 372 -57.38 0.47 20.95
CA GLN A 372 -57.01 -0.58 19.99
C GLN A 372 -58.19 -0.83 19.01
N GLU A 373 -57.91 -1.49 17.87
CA GLU A 373 -58.89 -2.03 16.90
C GLU A 373 -59.62 -0.99 16.02
N ALA A 374 -60.14 -1.29 14.82
CA ALA A 374 -59.81 -2.26 13.76
C ALA A 374 -60.73 -1.98 12.54
N SER A 375 -60.46 -2.57 11.37
CA SER A 375 -61.32 -2.62 10.15
C SER A 375 -61.71 -1.27 9.49
N ASP A 376 -62.16 -1.19 8.23
CA ASP A 376 -61.87 -1.93 6.98
C ASP A 376 -62.29 -1.00 5.80
N ASP A 377 -62.05 -1.41 4.55
CA ASP A 377 -62.64 -1.02 3.23
C ASP A 377 -63.61 0.20 3.15
N ASP A 378 -63.62 1.08 2.13
CA ASP A 378 -63.67 0.75 0.68
C ASP A 378 -63.68 2.04 -0.21
N ALA A 379 -63.56 1.85 -1.53
CA ALA A 379 -64.08 2.63 -2.68
C ALA A 379 -63.85 4.16 -2.89
N GLU A 380 -63.19 4.50 -4.02
CA GLU A 380 -63.64 5.29 -5.20
C GLU A 380 -64.44 6.63 -5.02
N ASP A 381 -64.35 7.67 -5.88
CA ASP A 381 -63.82 7.83 -7.25
C ASP A 381 -63.46 9.31 -7.60
N GLU A 382 -62.94 9.57 -8.82
CA GLU A 382 -63.05 10.81 -9.65
C GLU A 382 -62.78 12.21 -9.00
N SER A 383 -61.86 13.06 -9.47
CA SER A 383 -61.68 13.44 -10.88
C SER A 383 -60.55 14.49 -11.17
N ASN A 384 -59.76 14.21 -12.21
CA ASN A 384 -59.37 15.12 -13.31
C ASN A 384 -58.45 16.38 -13.14
N ALA A 385 -57.83 16.78 -14.27
CA ALA A 385 -57.35 18.11 -14.67
C ALA A 385 -55.95 18.66 -14.26
N LYS A 386 -54.92 18.17 -14.97
CA LYS A 386 -53.86 18.93 -15.68
C LYS A 386 -53.45 20.34 -15.17
N THR A 387 -52.16 20.56 -14.95
CA THR A 387 -51.28 21.35 -15.85
C THR A 387 -49.80 21.31 -15.43
N ALA A 388 -48.90 21.53 -16.39
CA ALA A 388 -47.50 21.91 -16.19
C ALA A 388 -47.31 23.33 -16.80
N PRO A 389 -46.31 24.13 -16.37
CA PRO A 389 -44.96 23.96 -16.93
C PRO A 389 -43.78 24.26 -15.97
N THR A 390 -42.57 23.90 -16.40
CA THR A 390 -41.28 24.41 -15.87
C THR A 390 -40.97 25.82 -16.43
N PRO A 391 -40.05 26.61 -15.82
CA PRO A 391 -38.64 26.58 -16.28
C PRO A 391 -37.55 26.93 -15.23
N ASP A 392 -36.29 26.64 -15.62
CA ASP A 392 -34.99 27.27 -15.28
C ASP A 392 -34.48 27.43 -13.83
N GLY A 393 -33.19 27.11 -13.62
CA GLY A 393 -32.43 27.45 -12.41
C GLY A 393 -31.12 26.66 -12.16
N ALA A 394 -30.04 27.02 -12.87
CA ALA A 394 -28.63 26.61 -12.72
C ALA A 394 -28.08 26.37 -11.28
N SER A 395 -26.96 25.67 -11.00
CA SER A 395 -26.06 24.76 -11.76
C SER A 395 -24.92 24.28 -10.82
N PHE A 396 -24.05 23.36 -11.28
CA PHE A 396 -22.79 22.87 -10.68
C PHE A 396 -22.86 21.95 -9.45
N GLN A 397 -21.95 20.97 -9.29
CA GLN A 397 -21.23 20.12 -10.27
C GLN A 397 -20.67 18.90 -9.53
N GLU A 398 -20.81 17.70 -10.10
CA GLU A 398 -20.09 16.50 -9.65
C GLU A 398 -19.20 16.03 -10.81
N VAL A 399 -17.98 15.56 -10.49
CA VAL A 399 -16.96 15.19 -11.49
C VAL A 399 -16.37 13.84 -11.11
N GLU A 400 -16.68 12.82 -11.89
CA GLU A 400 -15.85 11.61 -11.96
C GLU A 400 -14.70 11.83 -12.95
N LEU A 401 -13.45 11.74 -12.45
CA LEU A 401 -12.29 11.12 -13.12
C LEU A 401 -11.09 10.98 -12.16
#